data_AF-A0A973DSF6-F1
#
_entry.id   AF-A0A973DSF6-F1
#
_cell.length_a   1.000
_cell.length_b   1.000
_cell.length_c   1.000
_cell.angle_alpha   90.00
_cell.angle_beta   90.00
_cell.angle_gamma   90.00
#
_symmetry.space_group_name_H-M   'P 1'
#
loop_
_entity.id
_entity.type
_entity.pdbx_description
1 polymer ?
#
loop_
_entity_poly.entity_id
_entity_poly.type
_entity_poly.pdbx_seq_one_letter_code
_entity_poly.pdbx_strand_id
1 'polypeptide(L)'
;KIATLEDGSLNLSAWEKDAMRAKLTEAHPDFGDRRCQLTVIGNEAELDAFVDALEGCFCTAEEIEAWKAGSSFEDPWPKTVMSLGAQ
;
A
#
# COMPACT_ATOMS: atom_id res chain seq x y z
N LYS A 1 4.19 -8.19 -13.60
CA LYS A 1 5.45 -7.61 -13.10
C LYS A 1 6.66 -8.54 -13.31
N ILE A 2 6.60 -9.83 -12.94
CA ILE A 2 7.70 -10.78 -13.22
C ILE A 2 7.84 -11.07 -14.73
N ALA A 3 6.74 -11.15 -15.48
CA ALA A 3 6.75 -11.38 -16.92
C ALA A 3 7.52 -10.31 -17.74
N THR A 4 7.69 -9.10 -17.19
CA THR A 4 8.44 -8.02 -17.85
C THR A 4 9.95 -8.27 -17.85
N LEU A 5 10.47 -9.07 -16.91
CA LEU A 5 11.91 -9.41 -16.84
C LEU A 5 12.38 -10.36 -17.95
N GLU A 6 11.45 -11.00 -18.65
CA GLU A 6 11.74 -11.91 -19.77
C GLU A 6 11.72 -11.20 -21.12
N ASP A 7 11.42 -9.89 -21.14
CA ASP A 7 11.51 -9.08 -22.35
C ASP A 7 12.96 -8.96 -22.82
N GLY A 8 13.24 -9.49 -24.02
CA GLY A 8 14.55 -9.45 -24.66
C GLY A 8 15.00 -8.03 -25.03
N SER A 9 14.09 -7.04 -25.06
CA SER A 9 14.43 -5.64 -25.32
C SER A 9 15.24 -4.99 -24.20
N LEU A 10 15.18 -5.54 -22.98
CA LEU A 10 15.78 -4.93 -21.78
C LEU A 10 17.30 -5.14 -21.69
N ASN A 11 17.91 -5.93 -22.58
CA ASN A 11 19.36 -6.21 -22.62
C ASN A 11 19.98 -6.53 -21.24
N LEU A 12 19.22 -7.15 -20.35
CA LEU A 12 19.67 -7.48 -19.00
C LEU A 12 20.52 -8.74 -19.02
N SER A 13 21.67 -8.67 -18.35
CA SER A 13 22.50 -9.83 -18.05
C SER A 13 21.81 -10.77 -17.06
N ALA A 14 22.31 -12.01 -16.96
CA ALA A 14 21.73 -13.01 -16.08
C ALA A 14 21.73 -12.60 -14.60
N TRP A 15 22.78 -11.90 -14.15
CA TRP A 15 22.89 -11.44 -12.77
C TRP A 15 21.93 -10.28 -12.47
N GLU A 16 21.71 -9.37 -13.43
CA GLU A 16 20.73 -8.27 -13.27
C GLU A 16 19.31 -8.82 -13.15
N LYS A 17 18.98 -9.84 -13.95
CA LYS A 17 17.69 -10.54 -13.85
C LYS A 17 17.50 -11.20 -12.49
N ASP A 18 18.54 -11.84 -11.97
CA ASP A 18 18.50 -12.50 -10.66
C ASP A 18 18.32 -11.50 -9.51
N ALA A 19 19.12 -10.42 -9.51
CA ALA A 19 19.00 -9.34 -8.53
C ALA A 19 17.62 -8.66 -8.57
N MET A 20 17.02 -8.49 -9.75
CA MET A 20 15.68 -7.93 -9.87
C MET A 20 14.58 -8.90 -9.41
N ARG A 21 14.73 -10.21 -9.66
CA ARG A 21 13.81 -11.21 -9.10
C ARG A 21 13.84 -11.20 -7.57
N ALA A 22 15.04 -11.15 -6.98
CA ALA A 22 15.18 -11.07 -5.52
C ALA A 22 14.39 -9.88 -4.95
N LYS A 23 14.58 -8.68 -5.51
CA LYS A 23 13.84 -7.48 -5.08
C LYS A 23 12.33 -7.58 -5.26
N LEU A 24 11.86 -8.19 -6.34
CA LEU A 24 10.42 -8.39 -6.57
C LEU A 24 9.81 -9.40 -5.62
N THR A 25 10.61 -10.34 -5.10
CA THR A 25 10.14 -11.36 -4.14
C THR A 25 9.85 -10.74 -2.77
N GLU A 26 10.57 -9.68 -2.40
CA GLU A 26 10.35 -8.91 -1.16
C GLU A 26 9.20 -7.90 -1.26
N ALA A 27 8.72 -7.62 -2.47
CA ALA A 27 7.68 -6.64 -2.72
C ALA A 27 6.28 -7.25 -2.56
N HIS A 28 5.32 -6.42 -2.12
CA HIS A 28 3.92 -6.86 -2.05
C HIS A 28 3.39 -7.14 -3.47
N PRO A 29 2.67 -8.25 -3.71
CA PRO A 29 2.20 -8.63 -5.06
C PRO A 29 1.37 -7.52 -5.73
N ASP A 30 0.47 -6.92 -4.96
CA ASP A 30 -0.40 -5.84 -5.45
C ASP A 30 0.25 -4.45 -5.36
N PHE A 31 0.72 -4.07 -4.16
CA PHE A 31 1.16 -2.70 -3.90
C PHE A 31 2.65 -2.43 -4.22
N GLY A 32 3.46 -3.47 -4.42
CA GLY A 32 4.88 -3.37 -4.72
C GLY A 32 5.72 -3.00 -3.50
N ASP A 33 6.59 -2.02 -3.67
CA ASP A 33 7.45 -1.45 -2.63
C ASP A 33 6.80 -0.30 -1.86
N ARG A 34 5.54 0.02 -2.16
CA ARG A 34 4.78 1.06 -1.45
C ARG A 34 4.58 0.64 0.00
N ARG A 35 5.16 1.42 0.91
CA ARG A 35 4.99 1.30 2.36
C ARG A 35 4.49 2.63 2.90
N CYS A 36 3.52 2.57 3.80
CA CYS A 36 3.02 3.74 4.51
C CYS A 36 3.30 3.56 6.01
N GLN A 37 3.77 4.61 6.66
CA GLN A 37 3.91 4.66 8.11
C GLN A 37 3.08 5.83 8.62
N LEU A 38 2.16 5.54 9.53
CA LEU A 38 1.30 6.54 10.16
C LEU A 38 1.76 6.73 11.60
N THR A 39 2.00 7.97 12.00
CA THR A 39 2.26 8.34 13.40
C THR A 39 1.04 9.06 13.93
N VAL A 40 0.40 8.48 14.94
CA VAL A 40 -0.77 9.07 15.59
C VAL A 40 -0.33 9.78 16.86
N ILE A 41 -0.76 11.03 17.03
CA ILE A 41 -0.45 11.86 18.20
C ILE A 41 -1.77 12.35 18.79
N GLY A 42 -2.01 12.06 20.06
CA GLY A 42 -3.25 12.41 20.73
C GLY A 42 -3.21 12.13 22.23
N ASN A 43 -4.36 12.29 22.87
CA ASN A 43 -4.55 11.92 24.27
C ASN A 43 -4.51 10.39 24.42
N GLU A 44 -3.78 9.88 25.42
CA GLU A 44 -3.56 8.44 25.62
C GLU A 44 -4.89 7.68 25.79
N ALA A 45 -5.85 8.27 26.51
CA ALA A 45 -7.16 7.64 26.76
C ALA A 45 -8.03 7.48 25.50
N GLU A 46 -7.72 8.19 24.42
CA GLU A 46 -8.50 8.20 23.17
C GLU A 46 -7.72 7.59 22.00
N LEU A 47 -6.43 7.28 22.21
CA LEU A 47 -5.53 6.81 21.16
C LEU A 47 -5.95 5.45 20.61
N ASP A 48 -6.27 4.51 21.50
CA ASP A 48 -6.65 3.14 21.10
C ASP A 48 -7.91 3.15 20.22
N ALA A 49 -8.96 3.85 20.66
CA ALA A 49 -10.20 3.95 19.90
C ALA A 49 -10.01 4.62 18.53
N PHE A 50 -9.09 5.58 18.43
CA PHE A 50 -8.74 6.20 17.15
C PHE A 50 -7.95 5.24 16.26
N VAL A 51 -6.98 4.51 16.80
CA VAL A 51 -6.19 3.52 16.06
C VAL A 51 -7.09 2.40 15.55
N ASP A 52 -8.00 1.89 16.37
CA ASP A 52 -8.98 0.86 15.96
C ASP A 52 -9.85 1.35 14.79
N ALA A 53 -10.34 2.60 14.85
CA ALA A 53 -11.13 3.19 13.78
C ALA A 53 -10.30 3.39 12.48
N LEU A 54 -9.03 3.77 12.63
CA LEU A 54 -8.11 3.94 11.50
C LEU A 54 -7.79 2.60 10.82
N GLU A 55 -7.52 1.56 11.59
CA GLU A 55 -7.29 0.21 11.07
C GLU A 55 -8.54 -0.35 10.37
N GLY A 56 -9.73 -0.04 10.90
CA GLY A 56 -11.01 -0.34 10.25
C GLY A 56 -11.20 0.34 8.88
N CYS A 57 -10.38 1.33 8.53
CA CYS A 57 -10.41 1.94 7.20
C CYS A 57 -9.53 1.21 6.16
N PHE A 58 -8.73 0.22 6.57
CA PHE A 58 -7.89 -0.52 5.64
C PHE A 58 -8.68 -1.53 4.82
N CYS A 59 -8.39 -1.60 3.53
CA CYS A 59 -9.03 -2.57 2.65
C CYS A 59 -8.73 -4.01 3.08
N THR A 60 -9.78 -4.80 3.14
CA THR A 60 -9.73 -6.25 3.28
C THR A 60 -9.25 -6.91 1.97
N ALA A 61 -8.84 -8.17 2.05
CA ALA A 61 -8.47 -8.94 0.87
C ALA A 61 -9.63 -9.05 -0.15
N GLU A 62 -10.87 -9.16 0.34
CA GLU A 62 -12.07 -9.24 -0.48
C GLU A 62 -12.34 -7.94 -1.24
N GLU A 63 -12.19 -6.78 -0.57
CA GLU A 63 -12.33 -5.47 -1.20
C GLU A 63 -11.24 -5.24 -2.26
N ILE A 64 -10.01 -5.70 -1.99
CA ILE A 64 -8.91 -5.61 -2.96
C ILE A 64 -9.21 -6.43 -4.22
N GLU A 65 -9.72 -7.65 -4.08
CA GLU A 65 -10.10 -8.48 -5.22
C GLU A 65 -11.29 -7.90 -6.00
N ALA A 66 -12.31 -7.40 -5.30
CA ALA A 66 -13.46 -6.72 -5.92
C ALA A 66 -13.01 -5.48 -6.70
N TRP A 67 -12.09 -4.70 -6.14
CA TRP A 67 -11.49 -3.54 -6.81
C TRP A 67 -10.69 -3.91 -8.05
N LYS A 68 -9.88 -4.97 -7.99
CA LYS A 68 -9.18 -5.51 -9.19
C LYS A 68 -10.17 -5.95 -10.28
N ALA A 69 -11.35 -6.43 -9.89
CA ALA A 69 -12.44 -6.78 -10.81
C ALA A 69 -13.23 -5.56 -11.33
N GLY A 70 -12.85 -4.34 -10.94
CA GLY A 70 -13.48 -3.09 -11.40
C GLY A 70 -14.68 -2.65 -10.58
N SER A 71 -14.95 -3.29 -9.43
CA SER A 71 -15.98 -2.82 -8.50
C SER A 71 -15.47 -1.63 -7.67
N SER A 72 -16.38 -0.78 -7.23
CA SER A 72 -16.09 0.28 -6.26
C SER A 72 -16.70 -0.09 -4.90
N PHE A 73 -16.04 0.30 -3.82
CA PHE A 73 -16.58 0.23 -2.46
C PHE A 73 -16.58 1.63 -1.84
N GLU A 74 -17.39 1.82 -0.80
CA GLU A 74 -17.42 3.07 -0.07
C GLU A 74 -16.18 3.17 0.81
N ASP A 75 -15.36 4.21 0.58
CA ASP A 75 -14.16 4.45 1.37
C ASP A 75 -14.54 5.08 2.73
N PRO A 76 -14.32 4.35 3.86
CA PRO A 76 -14.61 4.85 5.19
C PRO A 76 -13.60 5.89 5.67
N TRP A 77 -12.57 6.20 4.87
CA TRP A 77 -11.54 7.16 5.25
C TRP A 77 -12.13 8.52 5.65
N PRO A 78 -11.62 9.13 6.75
CA PRO A 78 -12.12 10.42 7.22
C PRO A 78 -12.00 11.50 6.13
N LYS A 79 -13.14 12.10 5.78
CA LYS A 79 -13.25 13.12 4.73
C LYS A 79 -12.94 14.53 5.24
N THR A 80 -12.91 14.72 6.56
CA THR A 80 -12.64 16.01 7.20
C THR A 80 -11.17 16.08 7.56
N VAL A 81 -10.40 16.83 6.79
CA VAL A 81 -8.97 17.05 7.06
C VAL A 81 -8.78 18.51 7.45
N MET A 82 -8.27 18.78 8.65
CA MET A 82 -7.87 20.12 9.05
C MET A 82 -6.36 20.28 8.89
N SER A 83 -5.96 21.29 8.14
CA SER A 83 -4.56 21.71 8.01
C SER A 83 -4.20 22.60 9.20
N LEU A 84 -3.17 22.23 9.96
CA LEU A 84 -2.50 23.15 10.87
C LEU A 84 -1.68 24.12 9.99
N GLY A 85 -2.26 25.27 9.67
CA GLY A 85 -1.53 26.34 9.01
C GLY A 85 -0.27 26.69 9.81
N ALA A 86 0.86 26.82 9.12
CA ALA A 86 2.07 27.36 9.74
C ALA A 86 1.76 28.76 10.27
N GLN A 87 1.88 28.95 11.58
CA GLN A 87 1.89 30.27 12.22
C GLN A 87 3.29 30.88 12.14
#